data_AF-A0A0E0DN97-F1
#
_entry.id   AF-A0A0E0DN97-F1
#
_cell.length_a   1.000
_cell.length_b   1.000
_cell.length_c   1.000
_cell.angle_alpha   90.00
_cell.angle_beta   90.00
_cell.angle_gamma   90.00
#
_symmetry.space_group_name_H-M   'P 1'
#
loop_
_entity.id
_entity.type
_entity.pdbx_description
1 polymer ?
#
loop_
_entity_poly.entity_id
_entity_poly.type
_entity_poly.pdbx_seq_one_letter_code
_entity_poly.pdbx_strand_id
1 'polypeptide(L)'
;MRPLLARLFAPTYIAMGFSSSASPPTWRLAHLTRHLLLSSGELSSSVGAPAAAARTAYLAAPKGYAAVLVCLFEDPHGGDPRVILTKRAASLSSHSGEVSLPGGKVEEGDADATATALREAEEEIGLDPALVSIVTVLEPFLSKNGLHVTPVIGILSDKALFKPVLNESEVADIFDAPLEMFLKDDNRKTQEANWMGMNIPVESFEYQSEDKTFVIWGLTAHILTCAAAVVLQREPSFVEFRPRYVNSPTGDTNETKR
;
A
#
# COMPACT_ATOMS: atom_id res chain seq x y z
N MET A 1 13.69 -65.93 -7.81
CA MET A 1 13.30 -65.17 -9.02
C MET A 1 13.61 -63.70 -8.78
N ARG A 2 14.55 -63.12 -9.55
CA ARG A 2 14.70 -61.66 -9.82
C ARG A 2 13.56 -61.24 -10.79
N PRO A 3 13.18 -59.94 -10.97
CA PRO A 3 14.04 -58.78 -11.35
C PRO A 3 13.81 -57.49 -10.49
N LEU A 4 14.81 -56.62 -10.22
CA LEU A 4 15.42 -55.53 -11.05
C LEU A 4 14.46 -54.35 -11.25
N LEU A 5 14.70 -53.12 -10.75
CA LEU A 5 15.59 -52.02 -11.21
C LEU A 5 15.18 -50.76 -10.37
N ALA A 6 15.93 -49.69 -10.11
CA ALA A 6 17.22 -49.17 -10.56
C ALA A 6 17.75 -48.19 -9.48
N ARG A 7 19.09 -48.08 -9.43
CA ARG A 7 19.85 -47.01 -8.77
C ARG A 7 19.65 -45.67 -9.50
N LEU A 8 19.87 -44.53 -8.82
CA LEU A 8 21.03 -43.64 -9.04
C LEU A 8 20.82 -42.19 -8.53
N PHE A 9 21.95 -41.61 -8.07
CA PHE A 9 22.31 -40.20 -7.92
C PHE A 9 21.71 -39.36 -6.78
N ALA A 10 22.51 -39.22 -5.71
CA ALA A 10 22.57 -38.02 -4.89
C ALA A 10 23.65 -37.08 -5.44
N PRO A 11 23.38 -35.76 -5.54
CA PRO A 11 24.42 -34.75 -5.57
C PRO A 11 24.43 -33.97 -4.25
N THR A 12 25.63 -33.94 -3.67
CA THR A 12 26.09 -33.06 -2.61
C THR A 12 25.90 -31.60 -3.01
N TYR A 13 25.27 -30.78 -2.17
CA TYR A 13 25.41 -29.32 -2.23
C TYR A 13 26.03 -28.80 -0.94
N ILE A 14 27.09 -28.03 -1.15
CA ILE A 14 27.95 -27.38 -0.19
C ILE A 14 27.15 -26.31 0.56
N ALA A 15 27.02 -26.44 1.88
CA ALA A 15 26.53 -25.38 2.75
C ALA A 15 27.65 -24.35 2.95
N MET A 16 27.58 -23.23 2.22
CA MET A 16 28.32 -22.02 2.60
C MET A 16 27.48 -21.25 3.62
N GLY A 17 28.07 -21.04 4.80
CA GLY A 17 27.41 -20.38 5.92
C GLY A 17 27.16 -18.91 5.66
N PHE A 18 25.91 -18.50 5.82
CA PHE A 18 25.55 -17.12 6.12
C PHE A 18 25.29 -17.01 7.61
N SER A 19 26.14 -16.24 8.30
CA SER A 19 25.88 -15.77 9.65
C SER A 19 24.75 -14.73 9.57
N SER A 20 23.50 -15.17 9.74
CA SER A 20 22.36 -14.26 9.94
C SER A 20 22.23 -13.95 11.42
N SER A 21 22.54 -12.71 11.81
CA SER A 21 22.24 -12.18 13.15
C SER A 21 21.03 -11.23 13.14
N ALA A 22 20.16 -11.33 12.14
CA ALA A 22 18.87 -10.67 12.17
C ALA A 22 17.82 -11.66 12.69
N SER A 23 17.15 -11.31 13.79
CA SER A 23 16.00 -12.07 14.28
C SER A 23 14.94 -12.11 13.18
N PRO A 24 14.44 -13.30 12.76
CA PRO A 24 13.42 -13.37 11.74
C PRO A 24 12.13 -12.69 12.23
N PRO A 25 11.35 -12.04 11.34
CA PRO A 25 10.03 -11.53 11.69
C PRO A 25 9.18 -12.64 12.28
N THR A 26 8.31 -12.32 13.24
CA THR A 26 7.50 -13.36 13.88
C THR A 26 6.54 -14.00 12.87
N TRP A 27 6.04 -15.19 13.21
CA TRP A 27 5.20 -16.02 12.33
C TRP A 27 3.93 -15.32 11.82
N ARG A 28 3.49 -14.21 12.44
CA ARG A 28 2.31 -13.45 12.02
C ARG A 28 2.57 -12.59 10.79
N LEU A 29 3.61 -11.74 10.75
CA LEU A 29 4.00 -11.04 9.51
C LEU A 29 4.46 -12.01 8.42
N ALA A 30 5.20 -13.06 8.78
CA ALA A 30 5.67 -14.07 7.81
C ALA A 30 4.50 -14.81 7.11
N HIS A 31 3.38 -15.03 7.79
CA HIS A 31 2.17 -15.58 7.18
C HIS A 31 1.53 -14.61 6.18
N LEU A 32 1.49 -13.31 6.49
CA LEU A 32 0.95 -12.29 5.59
C LEU A 32 1.79 -12.17 4.31
N THR A 33 3.12 -12.23 4.42
CA THR A 33 4.04 -12.26 3.27
C THR A 33 3.84 -13.51 2.40
N ARG A 34 3.61 -14.68 3.01
CA ARG A 34 3.46 -15.95 2.28
C ARG A 34 2.18 -16.00 1.43
N HIS A 35 1.08 -15.39 1.89
CA HIS A 35 -0.17 -15.39 1.13
C HIS A 35 -0.17 -14.38 -0.02
N LEU A 36 0.42 -13.20 0.16
CA LEU A 36 0.52 -12.20 -0.91
C LEU A 36 1.40 -12.67 -2.08
N LEU A 37 2.48 -13.40 -1.80
CA LEU A 37 3.34 -14.01 -2.82
C LEU A 37 2.69 -15.18 -3.59
N LEU A 38 1.73 -15.89 -2.98
CA LEU A 38 1.06 -17.04 -3.60
C LEU A 38 -0.10 -16.63 -4.53
N SER A 39 -0.71 -15.46 -4.31
CA SER A 39 -1.87 -14.99 -5.06
C SER A 39 -1.53 -14.33 -6.40
N SER A 40 -0.26 -14.01 -6.67
CA SER A 40 0.19 -13.35 -7.91
C SER A 40 0.30 -14.29 -9.14
N GLY A 41 0.01 -15.59 -8.97
CA GLY A 41 0.32 -16.63 -9.96
C GLY A 41 -0.78 -17.03 -10.94
N GLU A 42 -2.03 -16.61 -10.75
CA GLU A 42 -3.16 -17.11 -11.57
C GLU A 42 -4.11 -16.00 -12.01
N LEU A 43 -3.93 -15.44 -13.21
CA LEU A 43 -5.05 -14.99 -14.06
C LEU A 43 -4.58 -14.75 -15.51
N SER A 44 -4.87 -15.69 -16.41
CA SER A 44 -4.83 -15.46 -17.86
C SER A 44 -5.83 -16.37 -18.59
N SER A 45 -6.35 -15.86 -19.73
CA SER A 45 -7.38 -16.39 -20.64
C SER A 45 -8.84 -16.07 -20.24
N SER A 46 -9.77 -15.62 -21.10
CA SER A 46 -9.84 -15.51 -22.56
C SER A 46 -11.01 -14.59 -23.02
N VAL A 47 -10.74 -13.75 -24.04
CA VAL A 47 -11.49 -13.37 -25.29
C VAL A 47 -13.03 -13.18 -25.31
N GLY A 48 -13.47 -12.02 -25.85
CA GLY A 48 -14.69 -11.91 -26.69
C GLY A 48 -15.38 -10.53 -26.73
N ALA A 49 -15.26 -9.79 -27.84
CA ALA A 49 -15.99 -8.54 -28.14
C ALA A 49 -17.26 -8.83 -28.99
N PRO A 50 -18.31 -7.96 -29.04
CA PRO A 50 -18.25 -6.75 -29.89
C PRO A 50 -19.02 -5.48 -29.42
N ALA A 51 -18.49 -4.35 -29.90
CA ALA A 51 -19.08 -3.11 -30.45
C ALA A 51 -20.23 -2.31 -29.76
N ALA A 52 -19.80 -1.15 -29.24
CA ALA A 52 -20.27 0.21 -29.56
C ALA A 52 -21.67 0.70 -29.10
N ALA A 53 -21.68 1.51 -28.03
CA ALA A 53 -22.07 2.93 -28.08
C ALA A 53 -21.83 3.62 -26.72
N ALA A 54 -20.86 4.56 -26.72
CA ALA A 54 -20.64 5.74 -25.86
C ALA A 54 -21.12 5.70 -24.39
N ARG A 55 -20.23 5.98 -23.43
CA ARG A 55 -19.89 7.38 -23.10
C ARG A 55 -18.52 7.50 -22.44
N THR A 56 -17.69 8.34 -23.04
CA THR A 56 -16.31 8.72 -22.71
C THR A 56 -16.14 9.09 -21.23
N ALA A 57 -15.58 8.17 -20.44
CA ALA A 57 -14.84 8.56 -19.25
C ALA A 57 -13.52 9.20 -19.72
N TYR A 58 -13.19 10.33 -19.13
CA TYR A 58 -12.10 11.21 -19.53
C TYR A 58 -10.74 10.48 -19.38
N LEU A 59 -10.25 9.86 -20.45
CA LEU A 59 -8.86 9.40 -20.58
C LEU A 59 -7.95 10.63 -20.77
N ALA A 60 -7.86 11.50 -19.75
CA ALA A 60 -6.73 12.42 -19.72
C ALA A 60 -5.48 11.58 -19.46
N ALA A 61 -4.45 11.77 -20.28
CA ALA A 61 -3.14 11.19 -20.01
C ALA A 61 -2.71 11.57 -18.57
N PRO A 62 -2.02 10.67 -17.85
CA PRO A 62 -1.46 10.94 -16.53
C PRO A 62 -0.78 12.32 -16.53
N LYS A 63 -1.09 13.17 -15.55
CA LYS A 63 -0.28 14.41 -15.34
C LYS A 63 1.11 14.11 -14.77
N GLY A 64 1.35 12.86 -14.40
CA GLY A 64 2.60 12.31 -13.92
C GLY A 64 2.36 11.00 -13.16
N TYR A 65 3.45 10.43 -12.68
CA TYR A 65 3.45 9.24 -11.83
C TYR A 65 4.14 9.56 -10.50
N ALA A 66 3.69 8.87 -9.46
CA ALA A 66 4.25 8.92 -8.13
C ALA A 66 4.18 7.52 -7.51
N ALA A 67 4.96 7.31 -6.48
CA ALA A 67 4.89 6.12 -5.66
C ALA A 67 4.94 6.49 -4.17
N VAL A 68 4.25 5.69 -3.36
CA VAL A 68 4.22 5.87 -1.90
C VAL A 68 4.54 4.55 -1.21
N LEU A 69 5.29 4.61 -0.12
CA LEU A 69 5.64 3.45 0.68
C LEU A 69 4.62 3.25 1.80
N VAL A 70 3.87 2.15 1.73
CA VAL A 70 3.12 1.59 2.86
C VAL A 70 4.09 0.75 3.68
N CYS A 71 4.88 1.43 4.52
CA CYS A 71 5.90 0.81 5.35
C CYS A 71 5.27 0.22 6.62
N LEU A 72 5.20 -1.11 6.68
CA LEU A 72 4.59 -1.86 7.77
C LEU A 72 5.62 -2.41 8.74
N PHE A 73 5.29 -2.44 10.03
CA PHE A 73 6.09 -3.12 11.05
C PHE A 73 5.18 -3.73 12.11
N GLU A 74 5.73 -4.66 12.88
CA GLU A 74 5.05 -5.30 14.01
C GLU A 74 5.02 -4.34 15.22
N ASP A 75 3.84 -4.10 15.80
CA ASP A 75 3.71 -3.35 17.06
C ASP A 75 4.55 -4.05 18.16
N PRO A 76 5.54 -3.36 18.78
CA PRO A 76 6.35 -3.95 19.85
C PRO A 76 5.55 -4.42 21.07
N HIS A 77 4.33 -3.93 21.25
CA HIS A 77 3.47 -4.20 22.41
C HIS A 77 2.32 -5.18 22.13
N GLY A 78 1.99 -5.44 20.86
CA GLY A 78 0.83 -6.25 20.49
C GLY A 78 1.02 -7.20 19.31
N GLY A 79 2.10 -7.02 18.52
CA GLY A 79 2.37 -7.79 17.31
C GLY A 79 1.41 -7.52 16.14
N ASP A 80 0.49 -6.56 16.29
CA ASP A 80 -0.41 -6.15 15.20
C ASP A 80 0.33 -5.23 14.22
N PRO A 81 0.02 -5.26 12.92
CA PRO A 81 0.69 -4.40 11.94
C PRO A 81 0.40 -2.92 12.17
N ARG A 82 1.46 -2.11 12.14
CA ARG A 82 1.40 -0.64 12.14
C ARG A 82 1.99 -0.09 10.86
N VAL A 83 1.55 1.09 10.45
CA VAL A 83 2.04 1.79 9.25
C VAL A 83 2.71 3.10 9.63
N ILE A 84 3.87 3.39 9.04
CA ILE A 84 4.56 4.68 9.20
C ILE A 84 3.89 5.74 8.32
N LEU A 85 3.66 6.92 8.89
CA LEU A 85 3.05 8.07 8.25
C LEU A 85 3.84 9.35 8.54
N THR A 86 3.69 10.31 7.64
CA THR A 86 4.29 11.63 7.74
C THR A 86 3.21 12.69 7.85
N LYS A 87 3.52 13.77 8.56
CA LYS A 87 2.77 15.02 8.48
C LYS A 87 3.60 16.02 7.68
N ARG A 88 3.06 16.49 6.56
CA ARG A 88 3.76 17.41 5.65
C ARG A 88 4.01 18.76 6.32
N ALA A 89 5.16 19.36 6.02
CA ALA A 89 5.53 20.68 6.51
C ALA A 89 4.51 21.75 6.08
N ALA A 90 4.24 22.70 6.99
CA ALA A 90 3.24 23.74 6.75
C ALA A 90 3.67 24.75 5.66
N SER A 91 4.96 24.84 5.39
CA SER A 91 5.59 25.73 4.40
C SER A 91 5.39 25.28 2.95
N LEU A 92 4.92 24.06 2.71
CA LEU A 92 4.79 23.50 1.36
C LEU A 92 3.66 24.15 0.57
N SER A 93 3.88 24.35 -0.73
CA SER A 93 2.91 24.98 -1.64
C SER A 93 1.70 24.11 -1.95
N SER A 94 1.78 22.80 -1.65
CA SER A 94 0.70 21.84 -1.86
C SER A 94 0.62 20.87 -0.69
N HIS A 95 -0.61 20.47 -0.34
CA HIS A 95 -0.88 19.48 0.72
C HIS A 95 -0.24 19.85 2.08
N SER A 96 -0.06 21.13 2.34
CA SER A 96 0.54 21.66 3.57
C SER A 96 -0.21 21.15 4.81
N GLY A 97 0.53 20.55 5.75
CA GLY A 97 -0.01 20.03 7.00
C GLY A 97 -0.84 18.75 6.88
N GLU A 98 -1.05 18.22 5.67
CA GLU A 98 -1.79 16.97 5.45
C GLU A 98 -0.95 15.76 5.90
N VAL A 99 -1.64 14.69 6.30
CA VAL A 99 -1.03 13.39 6.58
C VAL A 99 -0.86 12.60 5.29
N SER A 100 0.33 12.03 5.09
CA SER A 100 0.69 11.24 3.92
C SER A 100 1.46 9.99 4.28
N LEU A 101 1.48 9.05 3.34
CA LEU A 101 2.51 8.02 3.28
C LEU A 101 3.82 8.67 2.78
N PRO A 102 5.00 8.20 3.22
CA PRO A 102 6.26 8.60 2.59
C PRO A 102 6.22 8.34 1.09
N GLY A 103 6.64 9.30 0.28
CA GLY A 103 6.59 9.14 -1.17
C GLY A 103 6.44 10.43 -1.95
N GLY A 104 6.67 10.32 -3.25
CA GLY A 104 6.72 11.48 -4.14
C GLY A 104 6.67 11.08 -5.60
N LYS A 105 7.09 12.01 -6.45
CA LYS A 105 6.99 11.85 -7.91
C LYS A 105 8.12 10.96 -8.41
N VAL A 106 7.86 10.26 -9.51
CA VAL A 106 8.91 9.54 -10.23
C VAL A 106 9.93 10.55 -10.77
N GLU A 107 11.22 10.27 -10.54
CA GLU A 107 12.34 11.06 -11.03
C GLU A 107 13.15 10.32 -12.12
N GLU A 108 13.96 11.08 -12.86
CA GLU A 108 14.88 10.51 -13.83
C GLU A 108 15.95 9.68 -13.10
N GLY A 109 15.91 8.35 -13.31
CA GLY A 109 16.82 7.41 -12.65
C GLY A 109 16.10 6.39 -11.78
N ASP A 110 14.83 6.64 -11.42
CA ASP A 110 14.00 5.65 -10.74
C ASP A 110 13.73 4.47 -11.70
N ALA A 111 14.15 3.27 -11.30
CA ALA A 111 13.98 2.07 -12.13
C ALA A 111 12.51 1.62 -12.23
N ASP A 112 11.76 1.78 -11.14
CA ASP A 112 10.35 1.44 -11.02
C ASP A 112 9.71 2.18 -9.83
N ALA A 113 8.42 1.93 -9.57
CA ALA A 113 7.69 2.53 -8.45
C ALA A 113 8.28 2.18 -7.08
N THR A 114 8.93 1.02 -6.95
CA THR A 114 9.60 0.60 -5.71
C THR A 114 10.81 1.48 -5.44
N ALA A 115 11.63 1.72 -6.47
CA ALA A 115 12.76 2.62 -6.38
C ALA A 115 12.32 4.05 -5.98
N THR A 116 11.28 4.58 -6.63
CA THR A 116 10.71 5.89 -6.27
C THR A 116 10.25 5.93 -4.81
N ALA A 117 9.44 4.96 -4.36
CA ALA A 117 8.90 4.96 -3.00
C ALA A 117 9.99 4.84 -1.92
N LEU A 118 11.04 4.05 -2.16
CA LEU A 118 12.16 3.88 -1.24
C LEU A 118 13.06 5.11 -1.20
N ARG A 119 13.39 5.70 -2.36
CA ARG A 119 14.18 6.95 -2.44
C ARG A 119 13.50 8.06 -1.66
N GLU A 120 12.21 8.28 -1.91
CA GLU A 120 11.43 9.33 -1.24
C GLU A 120 11.33 9.08 0.26
N ALA A 121 11.15 7.82 0.70
CA ALA A 121 11.16 7.49 2.13
C ALA A 121 12.55 7.71 2.78
N GLU A 122 13.64 7.47 2.06
CA GLU A 122 14.98 7.80 2.53
C GLU A 122 15.16 9.32 2.66
N GLU A 123 14.73 10.10 1.66
CA GLU A 123 14.84 11.56 1.63
C GLU A 123 13.96 12.25 2.69
N GLU A 124 12.70 11.82 2.84
CA GLU A 124 11.73 12.46 3.74
C GLU A 124 11.97 12.12 5.22
N ILE A 125 12.29 10.85 5.52
CA ILE A 125 12.31 10.32 6.90
C ILE A 125 13.58 9.55 7.28
N GLY A 126 14.59 9.48 6.40
CA GLY A 126 15.85 8.79 6.66
C GLY A 126 15.71 7.27 6.74
N LEU A 127 14.70 6.69 6.07
CA LEU A 127 14.49 5.25 6.08
C LEU A 127 15.47 4.57 5.13
N ASP A 128 16.50 3.92 5.68
CA ASP A 128 17.44 3.09 4.92
C ASP A 128 16.68 1.99 4.15
N PRO A 129 16.74 1.97 2.80
CA PRO A 129 16.07 0.96 1.99
C PRO A 129 16.44 -0.48 2.35
N ALA A 130 17.64 -0.72 2.90
CA ALA A 130 18.08 -2.05 3.31
C ALA A 130 17.30 -2.62 4.51
N LEU A 131 16.60 -1.77 5.28
CA LEU A 131 15.75 -2.19 6.39
C LEU A 131 14.37 -2.67 5.94
N VAL A 132 13.99 -2.42 4.69
CA VAL A 132 12.66 -2.65 4.15
C VAL A 132 12.68 -3.82 3.17
N SER A 133 11.89 -4.86 3.47
CA SER A 133 11.61 -5.94 2.53
C SER A 133 10.33 -5.67 1.76
N ILE A 134 10.42 -5.53 0.44
CA ILE A 134 9.27 -5.27 -0.42
C ILE A 134 8.43 -6.54 -0.57
N VAL A 135 7.12 -6.41 -0.34
CA VAL A 135 6.17 -7.53 -0.37
C VAL A 135 5.39 -7.55 -1.68
N THR A 136 4.78 -6.42 -2.04
CA THR A 136 3.96 -6.30 -3.26
C THR A 136 3.76 -4.83 -3.64
N VAL A 137 3.29 -4.60 -4.85
CA VAL A 137 2.89 -3.30 -5.39
C VAL A 137 1.40 -3.36 -5.69
N LEU A 138 0.63 -2.40 -5.18
CA LEU A 138 -0.82 -2.32 -5.43
C LEU A 138 -1.11 -1.59 -6.75
N GLU A 139 -2.34 -1.74 -7.25
CA GLU A 139 -2.80 -0.98 -8.40
C GLU A 139 -2.73 0.55 -8.13
N PRO A 140 -2.37 1.37 -9.13
CA PRO A 140 -2.26 2.81 -8.94
C PRO A 140 -3.61 3.49 -8.66
N PHE A 141 -3.58 4.47 -7.77
CA PHE A 141 -4.70 5.33 -7.44
C PHE A 141 -4.58 6.67 -8.16
N LEU A 142 -5.71 7.29 -8.53
CA LEU A 142 -5.73 8.60 -9.16
C LEU A 142 -5.90 9.70 -8.11
N SER A 143 -4.92 10.59 -7.98
CA SER A 143 -5.01 11.74 -7.08
C SER A 143 -5.97 12.82 -7.60
N LYS A 144 -6.41 13.73 -6.71
CA LYS A 144 -7.24 14.89 -7.08
C LYS A 144 -6.65 15.77 -8.18
N ASN A 145 -5.32 15.77 -8.29
CA ASN A 145 -4.60 16.57 -9.28
C ASN A 145 -4.36 15.83 -10.61
N GLY A 146 -4.74 14.55 -10.72
CA GLY A 146 -4.53 13.72 -11.90
C GLY A 146 -3.19 12.98 -11.95
N LEU A 147 -2.56 12.77 -10.79
CA LEU A 147 -1.33 11.99 -10.64
C LEU A 147 -1.68 10.52 -10.38
N HIS A 148 -1.05 9.58 -11.06
CA HIS A 148 -1.18 8.16 -10.72
C HIS A 148 -0.18 7.82 -9.61
N VAL A 149 -0.70 7.43 -8.46
CA VAL A 149 0.07 7.14 -7.25
C VAL A 149 0.06 5.64 -7.02
N THR A 150 1.24 5.01 -7.11
CA THR A 150 1.41 3.56 -6.97
C THR A 150 1.82 3.22 -5.54
N PRO A 151 0.98 2.52 -4.75
CA PRO A 151 1.37 2.11 -3.41
C PRO A 151 2.28 0.88 -3.42
N VAL A 152 3.39 0.97 -2.71
CA VAL A 152 4.36 -0.13 -2.53
C VAL A 152 4.27 -0.60 -1.08
N ILE A 153 3.95 -1.87 -0.85
CA ILE A 153 3.90 -2.45 0.48
C ILE A 153 5.27 -3.02 0.84
N GLY A 154 5.89 -2.47 1.88
CA GLY A 154 7.16 -2.93 2.43
C GLY A 154 7.04 -3.29 3.91
N ILE A 155 7.84 -4.24 4.37
CA ILE A 155 7.96 -4.62 5.78
C ILE A 155 9.29 -4.13 6.31
N LEU A 156 9.23 -3.24 7.30
CA LEU A 156 10.36 -2.88 8.15
C LEU A 156 10.56 -4.00 9.19
N SER A 157 11.63 -4.76 9.03
CA SER A 157 11.84 -6.02 9.76
C SER A 157 12.13 -5.82 11.25
N ASP A 158 12.81 -4.72 11.60
CA ASP A 158 13.10 -4.35 12.98
C ASP A 158 12.94 -2.83 13.15
N LYS A 159 11.85 -2.44 13.81
CA LYS A 159 11.54 -1.02 14.08
C LYS A 159 12.60 -0.35 14.95
N ALA A 160 13.35 -1.09 15.77
CA ALA A 160 14.40 -0.54 16.63
C ALA A 160 15.64 -0.10 15.86
N LEU A 161 15.85 -0.65 14.65
CA LEU A 161 16.93 -0.23 13.76
C LEU A 161 16.60 1.07 13.01
N PHE A 162 15.30 1.37 12.82
CA PHE A 162 14.88 2.60 12.18
C PHE A 162 15.00 3.80 13.13
N LYS A 163 16.00 4.64 12.87
CA LYS A 163 16.26 5.91 13.55
C LYS A 163 15.84 7.04 12.61
N PRO A 164 14.61 7.58 12.74
CA PRO A 164 14.09 8.57 11.81
C PRO A 164 14.96 9.83 11.79
N VAL A 165 15.24 10.32 10.58
CA VAL A 165 15.90 11.61 10.34
C VAL A 165 14.98 12.42 9.45
N LEU A 166 14.40 13.47 10.02
CA LEU A 166 13.39 14.27 9.34
C LEU A 166 14.04 15.24 8.36
N ASN A 167 13.58 15.26 7.11
CA ASN A 167 13.75 16.43 6.26
C ASN A 167 12.72 17.49 6.65
N GLU A 168 13.09 18.40 7.56
CA GLU A 168 12.20 19.44 8.11
C GLU A 168 11.62 20.39 7.05
N SER A 169 12.24 20.48 5.86
CA SER A 169 11.71 21.28 4.76
C SER A 169 10.44 20.69 4.13
N GLU A 170 10.21 19.39 4.33
CA GLU A 170 9.13 18.63 3.69
C GLU A 170 8.22 17.95 4.71
N VAL A 171 8.76 17.53 5.84
CA VAL A 171 8.04 16.79 6.88
C VAL A 171 8.14 17.53 8.21
N ALA A 172 6.99 17.73 8.85
CA ALA A 172 6.89 18.33 10.19
C ALA A 172 6.79 17.28 11.31
N ASP A 173 6.37 16.05 11.00
CA ASP A 173 6.20 15.00 11.99
C ASP A 173 6.27 13.60 11.36
N ILE A 174 6.77 12.62 12.11
CA ILE A 174 6.68 11.20 11.79
C ILE A 174 5.93 10.52 12.92
N PHE A 175 4.94 9.74 12.56
CA PHE A 175 4.19 8.91 13.51
C PHE A 175 3.82 7.60 12.84
N ASP A 176 3.19 6.72 13.59
CA ASP A 176 2.67 5.47 13.05
C ASP A 176 1.28 5.19 13.61
N ALA A 177 0.50 4.41 12.87
CA ALA A 177 -0.89 4.10 13.21
C ALA A 177 -1.17 2.60 13.08
N PRO A 178 -2.05 2.01 13.90
CA PRO A 178 -2.47 0.62 13.73
C PRO A 178 -3.14 0.44 12.37
N LEU A 179 -2.66 -0.49 11.55
CA LEU A 179 -3.22 -0.73 10.20
C LEU A 179 -4.70 -1.13 10.28
N GLU A 180 -5.09 -1.85 11.35
CA GLU A 180 -6.48 -2.29 11.55
C GLU A 180 -7.47 -1.13 11.68
N MET A 181 -7.02 0.08 12.06
CA MET A 181 -7.94 1.21 12.25
C MET A 181 -8.66 1.60 10.95
N PHE A 182 -8.03 1.37 9.80
CA PHE A 182 -8.59 1.69 8.48
C PHE A 182 -9.68 0.72 8.03
N LEU A 183 -9.96 -0.34 8.81
CA LEU A 183 -11.07 -1.27 8.58
C LEU A 183 -12.24 -1.07 9.56
N LYS A 184 -12.15 -0.11 10.49
CA LYS A 184 -13.16 0.12 11.53
C LYS A 184 -13.93 1.43 11.30
N ASP A 185 -15.18 1.45 11.76
CA ASP A 185 -16.01 2.67 11.78
C ASP A 185 -15.69 3.61 12.95
N ASP A 186 -14.87 3.13 13.88
CA ASP A 186 -14.44 3.89 15.03
C ASP A 186 -13.60 5.09 14.59
N ASN A 187 -14.01 6.31 14.99
CA ASN A 187 -13.34 7.57 14.65
C ASN A 187 -13.26 7.84 13.13
N ARG A 188 -14.06 7.16 12.29
CA ARG A 188 -14.23 7.49 10.88
C ARG A 188 -15.30 8.59 10.72
N LYS A 189 -15.01 9.57 9.87
CA LYS A 189 -15.98 10.56 9.41
C LYS A 189 -15.99 10.58 7.89
N THR A 190 -17.17 10.75 7.31
CA THR A 190 -17.35 10.97 5.87
C THR A 190 -17.66 12.44 5.62
N GLN A 191 -16.91 13.08 4.73
CA GLN A 191 -17.12 14.48 4.33
C GLN A 191 -17.28 14.57 2.83
N GLU A 192 -18.15 15.46 2.35
CA GLU A 192 -18.26 15.74 0.92
C GLU A 192 -17.06 16.57 0.46
N ALA A 193 -16.34 16.09 -0.56
CA ALA A 193 -15.28 16.83 -1.21
C ALA A 193 -15.57 16.99 -2.70
N ASN A 194 -15.22 18.16 -3.26
CA ASN A 194 -15.32 18.35 -4.70
C ASN A 194 -14.11 17.71 -5.40
N TRP A 195 -14.38 16.74 -6.26
CA TRP A 195 -13.38 16.07 -7.09
C TRP A 195 -13.81 16.17 -8.56
N MET A 196 -13.04 16.93 -9.35
CA MET A 196 -13.32 17.20 -10.77
C MET A 196 -14.74 17.70 -11.05
N GLY A 197 -15.30 18.53 -10.16
CA GLY A 197 -16.66 19.07 -10.30
C GLY A 197 -17.78 18.14 -9.80
N MET A 198 -17.44 16.94 -9.30
CA MET A 198 -18.38 16.04 -8.63
C MET A 198 -18.18 16.11 -7.12
N ASN A 199 -19.26 16.16 -6.36
CA ASN A 199 -19.18 15.96 -4.91
C ASN A 199 -19.11 14.46 -4.64
N ILE A 200 -18.01 14.04 -4.01
CA ILE A 200 -17.79 12.65 -3.63
C ILE A 200 -17.62 12.57 -2.11
N PRO A 201 -18.14 11.53 -1.46
CA PRO A 201 -17.83 11.27 -0.07
C PRO A 201 -16.35 10.87 0.04
N VAL A 202 -15.65 11.53 0.95
CA VAL A 202 -14.24 11.28 1.29
C VAL A 202 -14.17 10.87 2.75
N GLU A 203 -13.46 9.77 2.98
CA GLU A 203 -13.25 9.22 4.31
C GLU A 203 -12.11 9.93 5.02
N SER A 204 -12.27 10.07 6.33
CA SER A 204 -11.25 10.57 7.25
C SER A 204 -11.26 9.76 8.53
N PHE A 205 -10.08 9.51 9.08
CA PHE A 205 -9.86 8.80 10.33
C PHE A 205 -9.09 9.71 11.28
N GLU A 206 -9.61 9.87 12.48
CA GLU A 206 -8.94 10.61 13.55
C GLU A 206 -8.09 9.65 14.37
N TYR A 207 -6.80 9.95 14.50
CA TYR A 207 -5.85 9.14 15.27
C TYR A 207 -5.16 10.00 16.33
N GLN A 208 -5.16 9.53 17.57
CA GLN A 208 -4.40 10.13 18.65
C GLN A 208 -3.09 9.35 18.83
N SER A 209 -1.98 10.06 18.73
CA SER A 209 -0.64 9.53 19.00
C SER A 209 0.05 10.46 19.98
N GLU A 210 0.41 9.93 21.14
CA GLU A 210 0.93 10.73 22.27
C GLU A 210 -0.02 11.90 22.57
N ASP A 211 0.47 13.14 22.56
CA ASP A 211 -0.32 14.35 22.83
C ASP A 211 -0.84 15.04 21.54
N LYS A 212 -0.81 14.34 20.40
CA LYS A 212 -1.17 14.89 19.08
C LYS A 212 -2.34 14.15 18.46
N THR A 213 -3.23 14.91 17.81
CA THR A 213 -4.29 14.35 16.96
C THR A 213 -3.92 14.55 15.50
N PHE A 214 -3.98 13.45 14.74
CA PHE A 214 -3.78 13.40 13.31
C PHE A 214 -5.11 13.07 12.61
N VAL A 215 -5.35 13.72 11.48
CA VAL A 215 -6.48 13.39 10.61
C VAL A 215 -5.93 12.80 9.33
N ILE A 216 -6.17 11.51 9.12
CA ILE A 216 -5.77 10.78 7.91
C ILE A 216 -6.98 10.77 6.98
N TRP A 217 -6.88 11.36 5.80
CA TRP A 217 -8.03 11.56 4.92
C TRP A 217 -7.66 11.50 3.44
N GLY A 218 -8.67 11.50 2.58
CA GLY A 218 -8.46 11.60 1.14
C GLY A 218 -7.74 10.39 0.55
N LEU A 219 -6.79 10.64 -0.35
CA LEU A 219 -6.06 9.59 -1.05
C LEU A 219 -5.29 8.68 -0.08
N THR A 220 -4.66 9.26 0.95
CA THR A 220 -3.92 8.51 1.97
C THR A 220 -4.83 7.51 2.68
N ALA A 221 -6.00 7.96 3.14
CA ALA A 221 -6.98 7.09 3.79
C ALA A 221 -7.45 5.96 2.86
N HIS A 222 -7.75 6.27 1.60
CA HIS A 222 -8.22 5.28 0.63
C HIS A 222 -7.16 4.21 0.30
N ILE A 223 -5.90 4.61 0.13
CA ILE A 223 -4.78 3.67 -0.05
C ILE A 223 -4.65 2.76 1.19
N LEU A 224 -4.76 3.33 2.40
CA LEU A 224 -4.61 2.58 3.64
C LEU A 224 -5.78 1.63 3.90
N THR A 225 -7.01 1.98 3.55
CA THR A 225 -8.18 1.08 3.60
C THR A 225 -7.95 -0.13 2.68
N CYS A 226 -7.51 0.09 1.44
CA CYS A 226 -7.20 -0.99 0.50
C CYS A 226 -6.03 -1.85 0.98
N ALA A 227 -4.92 -1.23 1.40
CA ALA A 227 -3.76 -1.94 1.92
C ALA A 227 -4.10 -2.75 3.18
N ALA A 228 -4.89 -2.20 4.10
CA ALA A 228 -5.35 -2.92 5.29
C ALA A 228 -6.23 -4.12 4.91
N ALA A 229 -7.12 -3.98 3.93
CA ALA A 229 -7.98 -5.07 3.49
C ALA A 229 -7.17 -6.22 2.87
N VAL A 230 -6.18 -5.88 2.04
CA VAL A 230 -5.25 -6.84 1.42
C VAL A 230 -4.35 -7.51 2.46
N VAL A 231 -3.77 -6.75 3.37
CA VAL A 231 -2.81 -7.26 4.37
C VAL A 231 -3.52 -8.07 5.45
N LEU A 232 -4.67 -7.61 5.94
CA LEU A 232 -5.41 -8.27 7.03
C LEU A 232 -6.44 -9.29 6.51
N GLN A 233 -6.62 -9.40 5.20
CA GLN A 233 -7.56 -10.32 4.53
C GLN A 233 -8.99 -10.16 5.07
N ARG A 234 -9.40 -8.89 5.24
CA ARG A 234 -10.68 -8.51 5.85
C ARG A 234 -11.25 -7.30 5.12
N GLU A 235 -12.55 -7.31 4.88
CA GLU A 235 -13.24 -6.13 4.35
C GLU A 235 -13.41 -5.07 5.46
N PRO A 236 -13.46 -3.77 5.10
CA PRO A 236 -13.82 -2.71 6.03
C PRO A 236 -15.22 -2.94 6.63
N SER A 237 -15.42 -2.54 7.89
CA SER A 237 -16.72 -2.64 8.57
C SER A 237 -17.74 -1.60 8.11
N PHE A 238 -17.45 -0.89 7.02
CA PHE A 238 -18.21 0.24 6.50
C PHE A 238 -18.29 0.18 4.99
N VAL A 239 -19.25 0.91 4.42
CA VAL A 239 -19.39 1.00 2.97
C VAL A 239 -18.35 1.98 2.45
N GLU A 240 -17.31 1.43 1.84
CA GLU A 240 -16.29 2.22 1.16
C GLU A 240 -16.89 2.90 -0.06
N PHE A 241 -16.66 4.21 -0.20
CA PHE A 241 -16.89 4.86 -1.49
C PHE A 241 -15.76 4.47 -2.43
N ARG A 242 -16.03 3.50 -3.31
CA ARG A 242 -15.16 3.19 -4.45
C ARG A 242 -15.62 4.03 -5.64
N PRO A 243 -14.94 5.14 -5.98
CA PRO A 243 -15.25 5.82 -7.22
C PRO A 243 -14.99 4.80 -8.32
N ARG A 244 -15.92 4.64 -9.28
CA ARG A 244 -15.70 3.76 -10.43
C ARG A 244 -14.59 4.35 -11.30
N TYR A 245 -13.35 4.09 -10.93
CA TYR A 245 -12.22 4.10 -11.84
C TYR A 245 -12.33 2.81 -12.65
N VAL A 246 -12.46 2.95 -13.96
CA VAL A 246 -12.95 1.92 -14.88
C VAL A 246 -12.17 0.59 -14.79
N ASN A 247 -12.75 -0.43 -14.15
CA ASN A 247 -13.07 -1.79 -14.65
C ASN A 247 -13.07 -2.84 -13.52
N SER A 248 -14.25 -3.11 -12.95
CA SER A 248 -14.58 -4.45 -12.44
C SER A 248 -15.90 -4.86 -13.08
N PRO A 249 -15.98 -6.04 -13.74
CA PRO A 249 -17.23 -6.51 -14.30
C PRO A 249 -18.11 -7.03 -13.15
N THR A 250 -18.89 -6.15 -12.53
CA THR A 250 -19.99 -6.61 -11.67
C THR A 250 -21.09 -7.14 -12.57
N GLY A 251 -21.28 -8.46 -12.56
CA GLY A 251 -22.39 -9.12 -13.21
C GLY A 251 -23.71 -8.67 -12.58
N ASP A 252 -24.49 -7.89 -13.32
CA ASP A 252 -25.88 -7.62 -13.00
C ASP A 252 -26.71 -8.88 -13.31
N THR A 253 -27.11 -9.61 -12.26
CA THR A 253 -28.24 -10.53 -12.35
C THR A 253 -29.52 -9.70 -12.50
N ASN A 254 -29.95 -9.49 -13.75
CA ASN A 254 -31.29 -8.99 -14.05
C ASN A 254 -32.32 -10.07 -13.75
N GLU A 255 -32.96 -9.94 -12.60
CA GLU A 255 -34.20 -10.64 -12.26
C GLU A 255 -35.33 -10.07 -13.14
N THR A 256 -35.68 -10.82 -14.19
CA THR A 256 -36.79 -10.46 -15.07
C THR A 256 -38.11 -10.95 -14.46
N LYS A 257 -38.94 -9.98 -14.10
CA LYS A 257 -40.40 -10.11 -13.95
C LYS A 257 -41.00 -11.06 -15.00
N ARG A 258 -41.66 -12.12 -14.53
CA ARG A 258 -42.85 -12.71 -15.15
C ARG A 258 -43.84 -13.07 -14.06
#